data_AF-A0A7C2XT28-F1
#
_entry.id   AF-A0A7C2XT28-F1
#
_cell.length_a   1.000
_cell.length_b   1.000
_cell.length_c   1.000
_cell.angle_alpha   90.00
_cell.angle_beta   90.00
_cell.angle_gamma   90.00
#
_symmetry.space_group_name_H-M   'P 1'
#
loop_
_entity.id
_entity.type
_entity.pdbx_description
1 polymer ?
#
loop_
_entity_poly.entity_id
_entity_poly.type
_entity_poly.pdbx_seq_one_letter_code
_entity_poly.pdbx_strand_id
1 'polypeptide(L)'
;MRRKWIGGLIAVVVIIVVGVLIYQRRSGEAEFEPEILPLPEGLRGYEAMKIPPDNPMTPEKVALGRQLFFDKRLSADESRSCYSCHLNEKGLSDGLPTSVGALGKRLPRNSPTLWNIGYHHEFYWDGRAPTLEKQILAAWTGGNMSGKPEEV
;
A
#
# COMPACT_ATOMS: atom_id res chain seq x y z
N MET A 1 7.31 -27.55 55.11
CA MET A 1 6.82 -26.22 54.64
C MET A 1 7.26 -25.81 53.21
N ARG A 2 8.10 -26.58 52.50
CA ARG A 2 8.65 -26.22 51.17
C ARG A 2 7.83 -26.66 49.93
N ARG A 3 6.84 -27.56 50.07
CA ARG A 3 6.12 -28.19 48.95
C ARG A 3 5.04 -27.31 48.28
N LYS A 4 4.53 -26.28 48.96
CA LYS A 4 3.47 -25.39 48.43
C LYS A 4 4.01 -24.36 47.42
N TRP A 5 5.27 -23.96 47.53
CA TRP A 5 5.90 -22.99 46.62
C TRP A 5 6.26 -23.58 45.26
N ILE A 6 6.60 -24.87 45.21
CA ILE A 6 6.95 -25.58 43.97
C ILE A 6 5.74 -25.70 43.04
N GLY A 7 4.55 -25.99 43.59
CA GLY A 7 3.31 -26.06 42.80
C GLY A 7 2.90 -24.71 42.20
N GLY A 8 3.09 -23.62 42.94
CA GLY A 8 2.82 -22.25 42.45
C GLY A 8 3.80 -21.83 41.34
N LEU A 9 5.08 -22.16 41.47
CA LEU A 9 6.10 -21.90 40.45
C LEU A 9 5.84 -22.67 39.15
N ILE A 10 5.47 -23.95 39.26
CA ILE A 10 5.11 -24.77 38.09
C ILE A 10 3.89 -24.18 37.38
N ALA A 11 2.86 -23.76 38.10
CA ALA A 11 1.67 -23.17 37.51
C ALA A 11 1.97 -21.85 36.75
N VAL A 12 2.81 -20.99 37.31
CA VAL A 12 3.23 -19.74 36.67
C VAL A 12 4.03 -20.01 35.40
N VAL A 13 4.98 -20.95 35.44
CA VAL A 13 5.76 -21.34 34.25
C VAL A 13 4.88 -21.91 33.16
N VAL A 14 3.91 -22.77 33.51
CA VAL A 14 2.95 -23.33 32.54
C VAL A 14 2.09 -22.22 31.91
N ILE A 15 1.61 -21.24 32.70
CA ILE A 15 0.83 -20.12 32.17
C ILE A 15 1.66 -19.27 31.21
N ILE A 16 2.92 -18.99 31.56
CA ILE A 16 3.83 -18.22 30.69
C ILE A 16 4.10 -18.99 29.39
N VAL A 17 4.42 -20.28 29.47
CA VAL A 17 4.69 -21.11 28.28
C VAL A 17 3.46 -21.20 27.39
N VAL A 18 2.28 -21.46 27.96
CA VAL A 18 1.03 -21.49 27.19
C VAL A 18 0.71 -20.13 26.58
N GLY A 19 0.94 -19.03 27.32
CA GLY A 19 0.79 -17.67 26.82
C GLY A 19 1.72 -17.36 25.66
N VAL A 20 3.00 -17.77 25.75
CA VAL A 20 4.00 -17.62 24.69
C VAL A 20 3.62 -18.47 23.47
N LEU A 21 3.17 -19.71 23.66
CA LEU A 21 2.75 -20.58 22.55
C LEU A 21 1.49 -20.05 21.85
N ILE A 22 0.53 -19.50 22.60
CA ILE A 22 -0.66 -18.84 22.02
C ILE A 22 -0.26 -17.57 21.27
N TYR A 23 0.67 -16.79 21.82
CA TYR A 23 1.21 -15.59 21.16
C TYR A 23 1.92 -15.96 19.86
N GLN A 24 2.82 -16.94 19.90
CA GLN A 24 3.57 -17.42 18.73
C GLN A 24 2.66 -17.99 17.64
N ARG A 25 1.59 -18.71 18.01
CA ARG A 25 0.61 -19.22 17.05
C ARG A 25 -0.22 -18.11 16.40
N ARG A 26 -0.50 -17.03 17.14
CA ARG A 26 -1.19 -15.85 16.60
C ARG A 26 -0.28 -14.95 15.78
N SER A 27 1.02 -14.94 16.08
CA SER A 27 2.04 -14.22 15.32
C SER A 27 2.56 -15.02 14.13
N GLY A 28 1.91 -16.13 13.75
CA GLY A 28 2.17 -16.74 12.45
C GLY A 28 1.80 -15.71 11.39
N GLU A 29 2.82 -15.11 10.77
CA GLU A 29 2.70 -14.26 9.60
C GLU A 29 1.90 -15.07 8.57
N ALA A 30 0.65 -14.68 8.35
CA ALA A 30 -0.10 -15.26 7.25
C ALA A 30 0.60 -14.77 5.99
N GLU A 31 1.27 -15.65 5.25
CA GLU A 31 1.73 -15.33 3.90
C GLU A 31 0.50 -14.87 3.10
N PHE A 32 0.53 -13.63 2.62
CA PHE A 32 -0.50 -13.13 1.71
C PHE A 32 -0.32 -13.84 0.39
N GLU A 33 -1.18 -14.81 0.16
CA GLU A 33 -1.45 -15.30 -1.18
C GLU A 33 -2.51 -14.38 -1.78
N PRO A 34 -2.14 -13.43 -2.68
CA PRO A 34 -3.14 -12.65 -3.39
C PRO A 34 -4.08 -13.61 -4.10
N GLU A 35 -5.38 -13.40 -3.99
CA GLU A 35 -6.34 -14.07 -4.86
C GLU A 35 -6.14 -13.55 -6.29
N ILE A 36 -5.26 -14.20 -7.04
CA ILE A 36 -5.09 -13.95 -8.46
C ILE A 36 -6.25 -14.66 -9.15
N LEU A 37 -7.32 -13.91 -9.42
CA LEU A 37 -8.42 -14.41 -10.23
C LEU A 37 -7.85 -14.93 -11.56
N PRO A 38 -8.27 -16.11 -12.03
CA PRO A 38 -7.80 -16.63 -13.30
C PRO A 38 -8.14 -15.62 -14.39
N LEU A 39 -7.15 -15.32 -15.24
CA LEU A 39 -7.38 -14.45 -16.38
C LEU A 39 -8.53 -15.03 -17.22
N PRO A 40 -9.46 -14.18 -17.72
CA PRO A 40 -10.46 -14.59 -18.70
C PRO A 40 -9.84 -15.46 -19.80
N GLU A 41 -10.60 -16.40 -20.36
CA GLU A 41 -10.09 -17.37 -21.34
C GLU A 41 -9.34 -16.71 -22.51
N GLY A 42 -9.81 -15.54 -22.98
CA GLY A 42 -9.14 -14.75 -24.03
C GLY A 42 -7.85 -14.04 -23.62
N LEU A 43 -7.48 -14.07 -22.33
CA LEU A 43 -6.28 -13.45 -21.77
C LEU A 43 -5.26 -14.49 -21.25
N ARG A 44 -5.48 -15.79 -21.46
CA ARG A 44 -4.56 -16.85 -21.00
C ARG A 44 -3.13 -16.76 -21.56
N GLY A 45 -2.89 -15.99 -22.63
CA GLY A 45 -1.57 -15.74 -23.19
C GLY A 45 -0.80 -14.58 -22.55
N TYR A 46 -1.41 -13.83 -21.63
CA TYR A 46 -0.74 -12.74 -20.92
C TYR A 46 0.09 -13.29 -19.75
N GLU A 47 1.32 -12.79 -19.60
CA GLU A 47 2.13 -13.05 -18.41
C GLU A 47 1.48 -12.40 -17.19
N ALA A 48 1.55 -13.08 -16.04
CA ALA A 48 1.16 -12.47 -14.78
C ALA A 48 2.06 -11.26 -14.46
N MET A 49 1.48 -10.27 -13.77
CA MET A 49 2.22 -9.12 -13.26
C MET A 49 3.44 -9.58 -12.45
N LYS A 50 4.62 -9.05 -12.79
CA LYS A 50 5.87 -9.40 -12.11
C LYS A 50 5.97 -8.63 -10.80
N ILE A 51 6.09 -9.35 -9.69
CA ILE A 51 6.34 -8.76 -8.37
C ILE A 51 7.85 -8.59 -8.21
N PRO A 52 8.36 -7.36 -7.99
CA PRO A 52 9.79 -7.13 -7.80
C PRO A 52 10.33 -7.85 -6.56
N PRO A 53 11.48 -8.54 -6.64
CA PRO A 53 12.03 -9.30 -5.51
C PRO A 53 12.50 -8.40 -4.35
N ASP A 54 12.84 -7.15 -4.64
CA ASP A 54 13.20 -6.11 -3.67
C ASP A 54 11.99 -5.39 -3.06
N ASN A 55 10.79 -5.59 -3.63
CA ASN A 55 9.53 -5.12 -3.06
C ASN A 55 8.46 -6.23 -3.09
N PRO A 56 8.63 -7.31 -2.30
CA PRO A 56 7.66 -8.39 -2.24
C PRO A 56 6.35 -7.87 -1.67
N MET A 57 5.24 -8.43 -2.16
CA MET A 57 3.90 -8.11 -1.69
C MET A 57 3.56 -8.98 -0.48
N THR A 58 3.31 -8.35 0.67
CA THR A 58 2.89 -9.03 1.91
C THR A 58 1.55 -8.45 2.39
N PRO A 59 0.78 -9.14 3.25
CA PRO A 59 -0.51 -8.61 3.68
C PRO A 59 -0.35 -7.28 4.42
N GLU A 60 0.71 -7.13 5.21
CA GLU A 60 1.00 -5.93 5.97
C GLU A 60 1.35 -4.76 5.05
N LYS A 61 2.15 -5.01 4.00
CA LYS A 61 2.46 -3.98 2.99
C LYS A 61 1.24 -3.56 2.21
N VAL A 62 0.37 -4.50 1.82
CA VAL A 62 -0.89 -4.20 1.14
C VAL A 62 -1.81 -3.39 2.05
N ALA A 63 -1.94 -3.78 3.32
CA ALA A 63 -2.74 -3.07 4.31
C ALA A 63 -2.21 -1.65 4.58
N LEU A 64 -0.89 -1.49 4.69
CA LEU A 64 -0.23 -0.18 4.84
C LEU A 64 -0.42 0.69 3.60
N GLY A 65 -0.16 0.14 2.41
CA GLY A 65 -0.35 0.83 1.14
C GLY A 65 -1.80 1.30 0.96
N ARG A 66 -2.78 0.47 1.34
CA ARG A 66 -4.19 0.87 1.38
C ARG A 66 -4.41 2.04 2.33
N GLN A 67 -3.88 2.01 3.55
CA GLN A 67 -4.04 3.15 4.47
C GLN A 67 -3.47 4.44 3.89
N LEU A 68 -2.22 4.40 3.38
CA LEU A 68 -1.55 5.55 2.78
C LEU A 68 -2.30 6.10 1.57
N PHE A 69 -2.88 5.23 0.73
CA PHE A 69 -3.63 5.66 -0.46
C PHE A 69 -4.82 6.56 -0.14
N PHE A 70 -5.43 6.40 1.03
CA PHE A 70 -6.56 7.21 1.50
C PHE A 70 -6.15 8.32 2.50
N ASP A 71 -4.90 8.34 2.96
CA ASP A 71 -4.45 9.27 3.99
C ASP A 71 -4.23 10.68 3.43
N LYS A 72 -4.99 11.64 3.95
CA LYS A 72 -4.87 13.04 3.53
C LYS A 72 -3.69 13.76 4.19
N ARG A 73 -3.18 13.26 5.30
CA ARG A 73 -2.01 13.86 6.00
C ARG A 73 -0.75 13.85 5.14
N LEU A 74 -0.76 13.09 4.03
CA LEU A 74 0.31 13.09 3.04
C LEU A 74 0.32 14.36 2.17
N SER A 75 -0.77 15.14 2.07
CA SER A 75 -0.75 16.43 1.37
C SER A 75 -0.38 17.58 2.31
N ALA A 76 0.25 18.63 1.78
CA ALA A 76 0.73 19.78 2.57
C ALA A 76 -0.34 20.47 3.42
N ASP A 77 -1.59 20.42 2.97
CA ASP A 77 -2.74 21.10 3.55
C ASP A 77 -3.82 20.14 4.05
N GLU A 78 -3.49 18.85 4.16
CA GLU A 78 -4.38 17.76 4.58
C GLU A 78 -5.70 17.67 3.78
N SER A 79 -5.76 18.29 2.60
CA SER A 79 -6.99 18.41 1.82
C SER A 79 -7.21 17.21 0.89
N ARG A 80 -6.15 16.49 0.49
CA ARG A 80 -6.21 15.45 -0.55
C ARG A 80 -5.41 14.21 -0.17
N SER A 81 -5.81 13.06 -0.72
CA SER A 81 -5.06 11.79 -0.71
C SER A 81 -4.86 11.29 -2.14
N CYS A 82 -4.15 10.18 -2.35
CA CYS A 82 -4.01 9.56 -3.68
C CYS A 82 -5.39 9.29 -4.32
N TYR A 83 -6.33 8.79 -3.51
CA TYR A 83 -7.72 8.54 -3.94
C TYR A 83 -8.45 9.81 -4.40
N SER A 84 -8.09 11.01 -3.92
CA SER A 84 -8.73 12.26 -4.36
C SER A 84 -8.54 12.55 -5.86
N CYS A 85 -7.48 12.01 -6.48
CA CYS A 85 -7.30 12.01 -7.94
C CYS A 85 -7.63 10.68 -8.60
N HIS A 86 -7.56 9.56 -7.89
CA HIS A 86 -7.69 8.22 -8.47
C HIS A 86 -8.94 7.53 -7.93
N LEU A 87 -10.11 8.00 -8.36
CA LEU A 87 -11.42 7.60 -7.85
C LEU A 87 -11.90 6.31 -8.54
N ASN A 88 -12.35 5.33 -7.76
CA ASN A 88 -12.85 4.05 -8.27
C ASN A 88 -14.01 4.25 -9.25
N GLU A 89 -14.92 5.16 -8.90
CA GLU A 89 -16.14 5.51 -9.64
C GLU A 89 -15.83 6.14 -11.02
N LYS A 90 -14.57 6.57 -11.21
CA LYS A 90 -14.07 7.19 -12.43
C LYS A 90 -12.90 6.40 -13.01
N GLY A 91 -12.87 5.09 -12.79
CA GLY A 91 -11.86 4.20 -13.35
C GLY A 91 -10.45 4.47 -12.82
N LEU A 92 -10.33 4.80 -11.53
CA LEU A 92 -9.08 5.22 -10.88
C LEU A 92 -8.44 6.46 -11.52
N SER A 93 -9.29 7.38 -11.98
CA SER A 93 -8.93 8.74 -12.40
C SER A 93 -9.85 9.76 -11.71
N ASP A 94 -9.69 11.05 -12.01
CA ASP A 94 -10.52 12.14 -11.47
C ASP A 94 -11.61 12.57 -12.45
N GLY A 95 -11.59 12.05 -13.68
CA GLY A 95 -12.53 12.39 -14.75
C GLY A 95 -12.49 13.87 -15.15
N LEU A 96 -11.38 14.56 -14.89
CA LEU A 96 -11.20 15.96 -15.27
C LEU A 96 -10.28 16.06 -16.51
N PRO A 97 -10.44 17.07 -17.38
CA PRO A 97 -9.48 17.33 -18.46
C PRO A 97 -8.07 17.65 -17.93
N THR A 98 -8.02 18.30 -16.77
CA THR A 98 -6.79 18.56 -16.00
C THR A 98 -7.11 18.50 -14.52
N SER A 99 -6.19 17.95 -13.74
CA SER A 99 -6.39 17.73 -12.31
C SER A 99 -6.18 19.02 -11.49
N VAL A 100 -6.71 19.01 -10.26
CA VAL A 100 -6.41 20.03 -9.24
C VAL A 100 -5.66 19.34 -8.12
N GLY A 101 -4.45 19.80 -7.82
CA GLY A 101 -3.61 19.32 -6.74
C GLY A 101 -3.91 19.97 -5.38
N ALA A 102 -3.04 19.71 -4.40
CA ALA A 102 -3.07 20.37 -3.10
C ALA A 102 -2.98 21.91 -3.24
N LEU A 103 -3.43 22.63 -2.22
CA LEU A 103 -3.47 24.11 -2.19
C LEU A 103 -4.29 24.72 -3.35
N GLY A 104 -5.21 23.95 -3.93
CA GLY A 104 -6.03 24.37 -5.07
C GLY A 104 -5.25 24.55 -6.39
N LYS A 105 -4.03 24.02 -6.50
CA LYS A 105 -3.17 24.22 -7.67
C LYS A 105 -3.72 23.50 -8.90
N ARG A 106 -3.97 24.22 -10.01
CA ARG A 106 -4.25 23.56 -11.30
C ARG A 106 -3.00 22.87 -11.84
N LEU A 107 -3.19 21.64 -12.31
CA LEU A 107 -2.15 20.81 -12.90
C LEU A 107 -2.25 20.84 -14.43
N PRO A 108 -1.14 20.63 -15.16
CA PRO A 108 -1.13 20.71 -16.62
C PRO A 108 -1.74 19.49 -17.32
N ARG A 109 -2.03 18.42 -16.58
CA ARG A 109 -2.50 17.12 -17.10
C ARG A 109 -3.57 16.54 -16.18
N ASN A 110 -4.37 15.62 -16.69
CA ASN A 110 -5.28 14.82 -15.88
C ASN A 110 -4.54 13.69 -15.15
N SER A 111 -5.23 13.09 -14.20
CA SER A 111 -4.80 11.86 -13.55
C SER A 111 -4.98 10.66 -14.50
N PRO A 112 -3.93 9.89 -14.80
CA PRO A 112 -4.08 8.64 -15.54
C PRO A 112 -4.77 7.59 -14.64
N THR A 113 -5.36 6.57 -15.26
CA THR A 113 -5.88 5.41 -14.51
C THR A 113 -4.75 4.67 -13.79
N LEU A 114 -5.06 4.06 -12.65
CA LEU A 114 -4.16 3.13 -11.96
C LEU A 114 -4.46 1.66 -12.25
N TRP A 115 -5.49 1.35 -13.06
CA TRP A 115 -5.73 -0.02 -13.47
C TRP A 115 -4.53 -0.57 -14.21
N ASN A 116 -4.12 -1.79 -13.86
CA ASN A 116 -3.03 -2.51 -14.51
C ASN A 116 -1.66 -1.81 -14.42
N ILE A 117 -1.48 -0.87 -13.49
CA ILE A 117 -0.24 -0.06 -13.37
C ILE A 117 1.03 -0.91 -13.23
N GLY A 118 0.94 -2.12 -12.66
CA GLY A 118 2.08 -3.03 -12.53
C GLY A 118 2.56 -3.67 -13.83
N TYR A 119 1.84 -3.48 -14.95
CA TYR A 119 2.29 -3.89 -16.29
C TYR A 119 3.00 -2.76 -17.06
N HIS A 120 3.09 -1.55 -16.50
CA HIS A 120 3.72 -0.42 -17.16
C HIS A 120 5.24 -0.42 -16.93
N HIS A 121 6.00 -0.01 -17.96
CA HIS A 121 7.46 0.14 -17.89
C HIS A 121 7.91 1.60 -17.75
N GLU A 122 7.05 2.54 -18.12
CA GLU A 122 7.29 3.99 -18.05
C GLU A 122 6.07 4.69 -17.45
N PHE A 123 6.32 5.75 -16.69
CA PHE A 123 5.31 6.46 -15.91
C PHE A 123 5.34 7.97 -16.20
N TYR A 124 4.28 8.67 -15.80
CA TYR A 124 3.83 9.98 -16.31
C TYR A 124 3.37 9.96 -17.77
N TRP A 125 2.58 10.98 -18.12
CA TRP A 125 2.09 11.24 -19.48
C TRP A 125 3.21 11.40 -20.52
N ASP A 126 4.38 11.86 -20.11
CA ASP A 126 5.55 12.09 -20.96
C ASP A 126 6.62 10.99 -20.79
N GLY A 127 6.33 9.91 -20.06
CA GLY A 127 7.25 8.78 -19.85
C GLY A 127 8.49 9.10 -19.01
N ARG A 128 8.61 10.30 -18.44
CA ARG A 128 9.84 10.75 -17.78
C ARG A 128 10.21 9.99 -16.51
N ALA A 129 9.27 9.26 -15.91
CA ALA A 129 9.51 8.48 -14.70
C ALA A 129 9.75 7.01 -15.08
N PRO A 130 10.97 6.47 -14.88
CA PRO A 130 11.32 5.11 -15.32
C PRO A 130 10.90 4.01 -14.33
N THR A 131 10.35 4.38 -13.17
CA THR A 131 9.98 3.45 -12.09
C THR A 131 8.75 3.98 -11.37
N LEU A 132 7.94 3.08 -10.81
CA LEU A 132 6.74 3.46 -10.06
C LEU A 132 7.09 4.28 -8.80
N GLU A 133 8.20 3.99 -8.15
CA GLU A 133 8.66 4.69 -6.94
C GLU A 133 8.99 6.16 -7.25
N LYS A 134 9.73 6.41 -8.35
CA LYS A 134 9.99 7.78 -8.84
C LYS A 134 8.71 8.52 -9.23
N GLN A 135 7.76 7.82 -9.85
CA GLN A 135 6.45 8.39 -10.17
C GLN A 135 5.71 8.83 -8.91
N ILE A 136 5.64 7.96 -7.90
CA ILE A 136 4.95 8.23 -6.63
C ILE A 136 5.63 9.38 -5.89
N LEU A 137 6.97 9.39 -5.80
CA LEU A 137 7.69 10.47 -5.12
C LEU A 137 7.44 11.83 -5.78
N ALA A 138 7.45 11.89 -7.11
CA ALA A 138 7.14 13.11 -7.86
C ALA A 138 5.66 13.54 -7.73
N ALA A 139 4.74 12.59 -7.60
CA ALA A 139 3.32 12.87 -7.38
C ALA A 139 2.99 13.24 -5.93
N TRP A 140 3.75 12.72 -4.96
CA TRP A 140 3.61 13.09 -3.55
C TRP A 140 4.18 14.49 -3.29
N THR A 141 5.27 14.84 -3.98
CA THR A 141 5.85 16.17 -3.90
C THR A 141 5.21 17.13 -4.92
N GLY A 142 5.75 18.35 -4.99
CA GLY A 142 5.44 19.30 -6.07
C GLY A 142 3.99 19.76 -6.07
N GLY A 143 3.41 19.96 -7.25
CA GLY A 143 2.07 20.54 -7.37
C GLY A 143 0.91 19.59 -7.09
N ASN A 144 1.17 18.27 -7.08
CA ASN A 144 0.12 17.27 -7.00
C ASN A 144 -0.43 17.15 -5.58
N MET A 145 0.46 16.83 -4.64
CA MET A 145 0.12 16.68 -3.22
C MET A 145 0.90 17.66 -2.33
N SER A 146 1.96 18.28 -2.86
CA SER A 146 2.83 19.22 -2.13
C SER A 146 3.41 18.67 -0.83
N GLY A 147 3.40 17.35 -0.65
CA GLY A 147 3.95 16.68 0.51
C GLY A 147 5.46 16.79 0.58
N LYS A 148 5.97 16.54 1.77
CA LYS A 148 7.38 16.65 2.14
C LYS A 148 7.85 15.35 2.76
N PRO A 149 8.32 14.40 1.94
CA PRO A 149 8.73 13.07 2.39
C PRO A 149 9.76 13.08 3.54
N GLU A 150 10.58 14.12 3.62
CA GLU A 150 11.57 14.34 4.66
C GLU A 150 10.99 14.70 6.05
N GLU A 151 9.72 15.08 6.12
CA GLU A 151 9.01 15.42 7.37
C GLU A 151 8.24 14.23 7.96
N VAL A 152 8.37 13.02 7.39
CA VAL A 152 7.59 11.82 7.72
C VAL A 152 8.44 10.68 8.25
#